data_AF-A0A6G0W2E5-F1
#
_entry.id   AF-A0A6G0W2E5-F1
#
_cell.length_a   1.000
_cell.length_b   1.000
_cell.length_c   1.000
_cell.angle_alpha   90.00
_cell.angle_beta   90.00
_cell.angle_gamma   90.00
#
_symmetry.space_group_name_H-M   'P 1'
#
loop_
_entity.id
_entity.type
_entity.pdbx_description
1 polymer ?
#
loop_
_entity_poly.entity_id
_entity_poly.type
_entity_poly.pdbx_seq_one_letter_code
_entity_poly.pdbx_strand_id
1 'polypeptide(L)'
;HGPQFQFHMNRINAMATTQITVYHTFHDEVDAYRVHWWQCNGPCRSRKPYFGLVKRAMNRAPSPRDPWWAQHARDFGGQYTNIKEPPPPPPKAEKQPEAKKFKRESNQPAIHSFFTPPARQVDRGDVKKPKLASVPRPPPPRAPQMEVMAPPPPPRIEIDLTIDSD
;
A
#
# COMPACT_ATOMS: atom_id res chain seq x y z
N HIS A 1 -8.26 2.36 -13.94
CA HIS A 1 -8.03 3.07 -15.22
C HIS A 1 -9.35 3.66 -15.75
N GLY A 2 -9.60 4.95 -15.51
CA GLY A 2 -10.88 5.61 -15.84
C GLY A 2 -11.02 6.02 -17.32
N PRO A 3 -12.12 6.72 -17.70
CA PRO A 3 -12.43 7.05 -19.09
C PRO A 3 -11.33 7.81 -19.84
N GLN A 4 -10.69 8.79 -19.18
CA GLN A 4 -9.58 9.56 -19.77
C GLN A 4 -8.35 8.70 -20.08
N PHE A 5 -8.04 7.73 -19.21
CA PHE A 5 -6.96 6.78 -19.47
C PHE A 5 -7.30 5.90 -20.67
N GLN A 6 -8.52 5.37 -20.73
CA GLN A 6 -8.95 4.47 -21.81
C GLN A 6 -8.97 5.19 -23.17
N PHE A 7 -9.37 6.46 -23.20
CA PHE A 7 -9.29 7.30 -24.40
C PHE A 7 -7.86 7.39 -24.94
N HIS A 8 -6.89 7.72 -24.08
CA HIS A 8 -5.48 7.81 -24.49
C HIS A 8 -4.86 6.46 -24.80
N MET A 9 -5.19 5.41 -24.04
CA MET A 9 -4.77 4.04 -24.32
C MET A 9 -5.16 3.63 -25.74
N ASN A 10 -6.43 3.81 -26.12
CA ASN A 10 -6.92 3.47 -27.45
C ASN A 10 -6.26 4.33 -28.54
N ARG A 11 -6.13 5.65 -28.29
CA ARG A 11 -5.46 6.57 -29.22
C ARG A 11 -4.01 6.14 -29.49
N ILE A 12 -3.25 5.81 -28.44
CA ILE A 12 -1.84 5.42 -28.56
C ILE A 12 -1.71 4.07 -29.23
N ASN A 13 -2.52 3.08 -28.84
CA ASN A 13 -2.51 1.75 -29.47
C ASN A 13 -2.76 1.82 -30.97
N ALA A 14 -3.71 2.66 -31.41
CA ALA A 14 -4.00 2.85 -32.83
C ALA A 14 -2.86 3.55 -33.59
N MET A 15 -2.19 4.54 -32.98
CA MET A 15 -1.12 5.30 -33.63
C MET A 15 0.24 4.59 -33.63
N ALA A 16 0.59 3.93 -32.52
CA ALA A 16 1.90 3.33 -32.28
C ALA A 16 1.92 1.81 -32.44
N THR A 17 0.79 1.18 -32.83
CA THR A 17 0.64 -0.27 -32.94
C THR A 17 1.05 -1.01 -31.66
N THR A 18 0.72 -0.42 -30.51
CA THR A 18 0.98 -1.01 -29.18
C THR A 18 -0.23 -1.77 -28.65
N GLN A 19 -0.03 -2.58 -27.60
CA GLN A 19 -1.09 -3.33 -26.91
C GLN A 19 -1.19 -2.92 -25.43
N ILE A 20 -1.28 -1.62 -25.16
CA ILE A 20 -1.51 -1.11 -23.81
C ILE A 20 -2.90 -1.56 -23.35
N THR A 21 -3.01 -2.18 -22.16
CA THR A 21 -4.29 -2.60 -21.60
C THR A 21 -4.53 -1.98 -20.23
N VAL A 22 -5.79 -2.04 -19.78
CA VAL A 22 -6.21 -1.63 -18.43
C VAL A 22 -5.69 -2.61 -17.36
N TYR A 23 -5.29 -3.81 -17.76
CA TYR A 23 -4.84 -4.86 -16.87
C TYR A 23 -3.31 -4.89 -16.81
N HIS A 24 -2.76 -5.19 -15.64
CA HIS A 24 -1.33 -5.36 -15.47
C HIS A 24 -0.95 -6.83 -15.74
N THR A 25 0.07 -7.07 -16.58
CA THR A 25 0.58 -8.42 -16.87
C THR A 25 1.89 -8.74 -16.14
N PHE A 26 2.36 -7.83 -15.28
CA PHE A 26 3.68 -7.85 -14.64
C PHE A 26 3.72 -8.64 -13.32
N HIS A 27 3.24 -9.88 -13.35
CA HIS A 27 3.18 -10.72 -12.14
C HIS A 27 4.57 -11.03 -11.60
N ASP A 28 5.50 -11.36 -12.49
CA ASP A 28 6.87 -11.73 -12.12
C ASP A 28 7.63 -10.56 -11.48
N GLU A 29 7.47 -9.35 -12.01
CA GLU A 29 8.08 -8.13 -11.46
C GLU A 29 7.52 -7.83 -10.07
N VAL A 30 6.18 -7.86 -9.91
CA VAL A 30 5.54 -7.65 -8.62
C VAL A 30 6.00 -8.69 -7.60
N ASP A 31 6.14 -9.95 -8.00
CA ASP A 31 6.60 -11.02 -7.12
C ASP A 31 8.10 -10.89 -6.78
N ALA A 32 8.93 -10.38 -7.68
CA ALA A 32 10.32 -10.03 -7.39
C ALA A 32 10.44 -8.95 -6.31
N TYR A 33 9.52 -7.97 -6.30
CA TYR A 33 9.50 -6.91 -5.27
C TYR A 33 8.92 -7.36 -3.93
N ARG A 34 8.17 -8.47 -3.87
CA ARG A 34 7.62 -9.01 -2.62
C ARG A 34 8.68 -9.82 -1.88
N VAL A 35 9.68 -9.12 -1.37
CA VAL A 35 10.87 -9.73 -0.76
C VAL A 35 10.66 -10.24 0.68
N HIS A 36 9.62 -9.78 1.38
CA HIS A 36 9.36 -10.15 2.78
C HIS A 36 8.34 -11.28 2.85
N TRP A 37 8.78 -12.45 3.29
CA TRP A 37 7.97 -13.66 3.27
C TRP A 37 7.60 -14.09 4.68
N TRP A 38 6.30 -14.25 4.91
CA TRP A 38 5.73 -14.67 6.17
C TRP A 38 5.07 -16.03 6.00
N GLN A 39 5.39 -16.96 6.89
CA GLN A 39 4.80 -18.30 6.87
C GLN A 39 4.00 -18.51 8.14
N CYS A 40 2.77 -18.98 7.97
CA CYS A 40 1.96 -19.41 9.08
C CYS A 40 2.43 -20.78 9.60
N ASN A 41 2.47 -20.93 10.92
CA ASN A 41 2.71 -22.20 11.60
C ASN A 41 1.45 -23.05 11.81
N GLY A 42 0.27 -22.54 11.41
CA GLY A 42 -1.01 -23.22 11.59
C GLY A 42 -1.38 -24.20 10.46
N PRO A 43 -2.57 -24.83 10.55
CA PRO A 43 -3.04 -25.81 9.58
C PRO A 43 -3.30 -25.25 8.18
N CYS A 44 -3.28 -23.92 7.99
CA CYS A 44 -3.38 -23.30 6.67
C CYS A 44 -2.17 -23.61 5.76
N ARG A 45 -1.06 -24.13 6.31
CA ARG A 45 0.12 -24.52 5.53
C ARG A 45 -0.17 -25.60 4.49
N SER A 46 -1.10 -26.51 4.75
CA SER A 46 -1.51 -27.55 3.81
C SER A 46 -2.70 -27.14 2.93
N ARG A 47 -3.33 -25.99 3.19
CA ARG A 47 -4.53 -25.56 2.46
C ARG A 47 -4.18 -24.71 1.25
N LYS A 48 -4.73 -25.10 0.10
CA LYS A 48 -4.72 -24.30 -1.13
C LYS A 48 -5.56 -23.03 -0.94
N PRO A 49 -5.25 -21.94 -1.66
CA PRO A 49 -4.17 -21.82 -2.65
C PRO A 49 -2.85 -21.28 -2.09
N TYR A 50 -2.85 -20.73 -0.87
CA TYR A 50 -1.71 -19.95 -0.36
C TYR A 50 -0.73 -20.73 0.50
N PHE A 51 -1.12 -21.91 1.01
CA PHE A 51 -0.24 -22.77 1.82
C PHE A 51 0.39 -22.04 3.02
N GLY A 52 -0.38 -21.14 3.64
CA GLY A 52 0.05 -20.33 4.78
C GLY A 52 1.16 -19.31 4.45
N LEU A 53 1.47 -19.08 3.17
CA LEU A 53 2.50 -18.13 2.76
C LEU A 53 1.90 -16.77 2.44
N VAL A 54 2.52 -15.71 2.95
CA VAL A 54 2.16 -14.32 2.68
C VAL A 54 3.42 -13.57 2.25
N LYS A 55 3.44 -13.08 1.01
CA LYS A 55 4.55 -12.30 0.45
C LYS A 55 4.19 -10.82 0.41
N ARG A 56 5.09 -9.94 0.87
CA ARG A 56 4.87 -8.49 0.91
C ARG A 56 6.10 -7.72 0.43
N ALA A 57 5.86 -6.54 -0.13
CA ALA A 57 6.93 -5.62 -0.53
C ALA A 57 7.61 -4.95 0.67
N MET A 58 6.86 -4.70 1.74
CA MET A 58 7.34 -4.07 2.96
C MET A 58 7.44 -5.08 4.10
N ASN A 59 8.37 -4.86 5.03
CA ASN A 59 8.53 -5.65 6.26
C ASN A 59 7.39 -5.37 7.25
N ARG A 60 6.19 -5.89 6.94
CA ARG A 60 5.00 -5.77 7.79
C ARG A 60 4.43 -7.15 8.04
N ALA A 61 4.49 -7.59 9.30
CA ALA A 61 3.83 -8.82 9.72
C ALA A 61 2.32 -8.76 9.40
N PRO A 62 1.73 -9.88 8.96
CA PRO A 62 0.29 -10.03 8.94
C PRO A 62 -0.31 -9.69 10.31
N SER A 63 -1.40 -8.93 10.33
CA SER A 63 -1.97 -8.37 11.56
C SER A 63 -3.49 -8.16 11.46
N PRO A 64 -4.20 -7.85 12.56
CA PRO A 64 -5.64 -7.56 12.54
C PRO A 64 -6.09 -6.44 11.60
N ARG A 65 -5.17 -5.60 11.11
CA ARG A 65 -5.44 -4.56 10.11
C ARG A 65 -5.62 -5.13 8.69
N ASP A 66 -5.21 -6.38 8.45
CA ASP A 66 -5.42 -7.02 7.17
C ASP A 66 -6.87 -7.54 7.08
N PRO A 67 -7.61 -7.26 6.00
CA PRO A 67 -9.03 -7.61 5.88
C PRO A 67 -9.36 -9.10 6.09
N TRP A 68 -8.42 -9.99 5.76
CA TRP A 68 -8.56 -11.44 5.87
C TRP A 68 -8.14 -11.99 7.24
N TRP A 69 -7.52 -11.18 8.11
CA TRP A 69 -6.93 -11.66 9.37
C TRP A 69 -7.96 -12.28 10.31
N ALA A 70 -9.12 -11.64 10.49
CA ALA A 70 -10.16 -12.12 11.39
C ALA A 70 -10.70 -13.49 10.97
N GLN A 71 -10.80 -13.75 9.67
CA GLN A 71 -11.16 -15.07 9.16
C GLN A 71 -10.04 -16.08 9.42
N HIS A 72 -8.80 -15.74 9.06
CA HIS A 72 -7.66 -16.62 9.27
C HIS A 72 -7.47 -17.01 10.75
N ALA A 73 -7.60 -16.05 11.66
CA ALA A 73 -7.49 -16.29 13.10
C ALA A 73 -8.57 -17.25 13.61
N ARG A 74 -9.81 -17.15 13.10
CA ARG A 74 -10.91 -18.05 13.46
C ARG A 74 -10.73 -19.46 12.88
N ASP A 75 -10.35 -19.56 11.62
CA ASP A 75 -10.30 -20.86 10.91
C ASP A 75 -9.04 -21.67 11.22
N PHE A 76 -7.93 -21.00 11.56
CA PHE A 76 -6.61 -21.62 11.68
C PHE A 76 -5.88 -21.32 12.98
N GLY A 77 -6.11 -20.14 13.58
CA GLY A 77 -5.45 -19.74 14.84
C GLY A 77 -3.92 -19.65 14.79
N GLY A 78 -3.30 -19.75 13.61
CA GLY A 78 -1.85 -19.78 13.46
C GLY A 78 -1.19 -18.40 13.49
N GLN A 79 0.08 -18.37 13.87
CA GLN A 79 0.93 -17.18 13.89
C GLN A 79 1.87 -17.17 12.68
N TYR A 80 2.26 -15.97 12.24
CA TYR A 80 3.14 -15.78 11.10
C TYR A 80 4.57 -15.47 11.55
N THR A 81 5.54 -16.23 11.02
CA THR A 81 6.98 -15.99 11.23
C THR A 81 7.63 -15.52 9.95
N ASN A 82 8.63 -14.64 10.06
CA ASN A 82 9.40 -14.17 8.91
C ASN A 82 10.41 -15.26 8.51
N ILE A 83 10.33 -15.75 7.27
CA ILE A 83 11.20 -16.82 6.73
C ILE A 83 12.27 -16.26 5.79
N LYS A 84 11.99 -15.12 5.14
CA LYS A 84 12.93 -14.54 4.18
C LYS A 84 13.01 -13.04 4.43
N GLU A 85 14.15 -12.64 4.98
CA GLU A 85 14.57 -11.25 5.01
C GLU A 85 15.57 -11.04 3.87
N PRO A 86 15.43 -10.00 3.03
CA PRO A 86 16.46 -9.63 2.07
C PRO A 86 17.78 -9.33 2.80
N PRO A 87 18.94 -9.49 2.12
CA PRO A 87 20.23 -9.12 2.71
C PRO A 87 20.15 -7.69 3.25
N PRO A 88 20.72 -7.42 4.44
CA PRO A 88 20.77 -6.06 4.93
C PRO A 88 21.47 -5.19 3.87
N PRO A 89 20.99 -3.95 3.66
CA PRO A 89 21.67 -3.05 2.76
C PRO A 89 23.14 -2.95 3.18
N PRO A 90 24.09 -2.88 2.22
CA PRO A 90 25.49 -2.73 2.57
C PRO A 90 25.63 -1.54 3.52
N PRO A 91 26.52 -1.63 4.53
CA PRO A 91 26.72 -0.54 5.47
C PRO A 91 26.93 0.74 4.67
N LYS A 92 26.18 1.79 5.02
CA LYS A 92 26.36 3.11 4.43
C LYS A 92 27.84 3.42 4.61
N ALA A 93 28.59 3.41 3.51
CA ALA A 93 29.96 3.90 3.54
C ALA A 93 29.92 5.25 4.25
N GLU A 94 30.67 5.36 5.34
CA GLU A 94 30.93 6.65 5.96
C GLU A 94 31.28 7.63 4.85
N LYS A 95 30.72 8.84 4.91
CA LYS A 95 30.87 9.88 3.89
C LYS A 95 32.36 10.01 3.51
N GLN A 96 32.74 9.36 2.42
CA GLN A 96 33.99 9.65 1.74
C GLN A 96 33.86 11.10 1.22
N PRO A 97 34.88 11.95 1.39
CA PRO A 97 34.84 13.32 0.91
C PRO A 97 34.64 13.32 -0.61
N GLU A 98 33.70 14.16 -1.04
CA GLU A 98 33.25 14.42 -2.42
C GLU A 98 33.99 13.66 -3.54
N ALA A 99 33.44 12.51 -3.95
CA ALA A 99 33.70 12.00 -5.28
C ALA A 99 33.15 13.00 -6.29
N LYS A 100 34.05 13.54 -7.11
CA LYS A 100 33.83 14.54 -8.17
C LYS A 100 32.44 14.38 -8.82
N LYS A 101 31.62 15.42 -8.66
CA LYS A 101 30.37 15.60 -9.42
C LYS A 101 30.68 15.33 -10.89
N PHE A 102 30.16 14.24 -11.46
CA PHE A 102 30.01 14.15 -12.90
C PHE A 102 29.14 15.33 -13.29
N LYS A 103 29.76 16.33 -13.91
CA LYS A 103 29.09 17.50 -14.46
C LYS A 103 28.13 16.93 -15.51
N ARG A 104 26.85 16.83 -15.16
CA ARG A 104 25.81 16.63 -16.18
C ARG A 104 26.03 17.73 -17.21
N GLU A 105 26.27 17.36 -18.46
CA GLU A 105 26.19 18.30 -19.57
C GLU A 105 24.82 18.99 -19.45
N SER A 106 24.89 20.28 -19.16
CA SER A 106 23.76 21.12 -18.75
C SER A 106 22.79 21.44 -19.89
N ASN A 107 22.85 20.67 -20.98
CA ASN A 107 22.08 20.92 -22.19
C ASN A 107 20.91 19.94 -22.37
N GLN A 108 20.68 19.04 -21.40
CA GLN A 108 19.46 18.22 -21.42
C GLN A 108 18.34 18.89 -20.61
N PRO A 109 17.18 19.16 -21.24
CA PRO A 109 16.03 19.70 -20.54
C PRO A 109 15.55 18.70 -19.49
N ALA A 110 15.31 19.19 -18.28
CA ALA A 110 14.79 18.36 -17.21
C ALA A 110 13.37 17.87 -17.53
N ILE A 111 13.00 16.66 -17.06
CA ILE A 111 11.72 16.01 -17.40
C ILE A 111 10.49 16.91 -17.22
N HIS A 112 10.50 17.84 -16.27
CA HIS A 112 9.40 18.77 -15.99
C HIS A 112 9.13 19.75 -17.16
N SER A 113 10.14 20.07 -17.96
CA SER A 113 10.00 20.98 -19.10
C SER A 113 9.10 20.39 -20.19
N PHE A 114 9.08 19.08 -20.36
CA PHE A 114 8.25 18.36 -21.34
C PHE A 114 6.76 18.33 -20.99
N PHE A 115 6.39 18.64 -19.74
CA PHE A 115 5.01 18.67 -19.29
C PHE A 115 4.43 20.08 -19.18
N THR A 116 5.15 21.11 -19.64
CA THR A 116 4.66 22.49 -19.61
C THR A 116 3.70 22.73 -20.77
N PRO A 117 2.39 22.98 -20.52
CA PRO A 117 1.48 23.30 -21.61
C PRO A 117 1.84 24.67 -22.21
N PRO A 118 1.72 24.86 -23.55
CA PRO A 118 2.01 26.15 -24.16
C PRO A 118 1.03 27.21 -23.62
N ALA A 119 1.59 28.29 -23.08
CA ALA A 119 0.81 29.39 -22.55
C ALA A 119 -0.01 30.06 -23.68
N ARG A 120 -1.34 30.00 -23.60
CA ARG A 120 -2.20 30.94 -24.33
C ARG A 120 -1.92 32.34 -23.78
N GLN A 121 -1.47 33.25 -24.64
CA GLN A 121 -1.37 34.67 -24.30
C GLN A 121 -2.78 35.19 -24.00
N VAL A 122 -3.06 35.42 -22.71
CA VAL A 122 -4.17 36.25 -22.28
C VAL A 122 -3.53 37.54 -21.78
N ASP A 123 -3.81 38.62 -22.49
CA ASP A 123 -3.39 39.98 -22.18
C ASP A 123 -3.76 40.32 -20.72
N ARG A 124 -2.76 40.57 -19.89
CA ARG A 124 -2.95 40.91 -18.47
C ARG A 124 -2.87 42.43 -18.33
N GLY A 125 -4.04 43.06 -18.31
CA GLY A 125 -4.19 44.39 -17.73
C GLY A 125 -3.76 44.41 -16.26
N ASP A 126 -3.17 45.54 -15.86
CA ASP A 126 -2.62 45.83 -14.54
C ASP A 126 -3.70 45.71 -13.45
N VAL A 127 -3.72 44.58 -12.73
CA VAL A 127 -4.54 44.40 -11.52
C VAL A 127 -3.61 44.24 -10.32
N LYS A 128 -3.64 45.26 -9.44
CA LYS A 128 -2.97 45.25 -8.14
C LYS A 128 -3.35 43.97 -7.37
N LYS A 129 -2.36 43.16 -7.01
CA LYS A 129 -2.54 41.96 -6.16
C LYS A 129 -3.07 42.37 -4.78
N PRO A 130 -4.19 41.82 -4.30
CA PRO A 130 -4.52 41.89 -2.89
C PRO A 130 -3.61 40.94 -2.09
N LYS A 131 -3.17 41.41 -0.92
CA LYS A 131 -2.32 40.65 0.01
C LYS A 131 -3.15 39.55 0.66
N LEU A 132 -2.95 38.30 0.23
CA LEU A 132 -3.64 37.15 0.82
C LEU A 132 -3.04 36.86 2.20
N ALA A 133 -3.84 37.06 3.25
CA ALA A 133 -3.47 36.67 4.60
C ALA A 133 -3.28 35.14 4.68
N SER A 134 -2.25 34.71 5.40
CA SER A 134 -1.95 33.30 5.64
C SER A 134 -3.05 32.68 6.50
N VAL A 135 -3.93 31.90 5.90
CA VAL A 135 -4.91 31.08 6.63
C VAL A 135 -4.17 29.94 7.32
N PRO A 136 -4.30 29.76 8.65
CA PRO A 136 -3.68 28.65 9.35
C PRO A 136 -4.34 27.33 8.94
N ARG A 137 -3.52 26.29 8.80
CA ARG A 137 -3.94 24.94 8.42
C ARG A 137 -4.92 24.37 9.46
N PRO A 138 -6.06 23.78 9.06
CA PRO A 138 -6.96 23.15 10.02
C PRO A 138 -6.27 21.96 10.70
N PRO A 139 -6.57 21.69 11.99
CA PRO A 139 -6.02 20.54 12.70
C PRO A 139 -6.51 19.22 12.08
N PRO A 140 -5.73 18.14 12.20
CA PRO A 140 -6.12 16.83 11.68
C PRO A 140 -7.40 16.34 12.38
N PRO A 141 -8.25 15.55 11.68
CA PRO A 141 -9.44 14.98 12.27
C PRO A 141 -9.06 14.04 13.42
N ARG A 142 -9.81 14.15 14.52
CA ARG A 142 -9.67 13.30 15.72
C ARG A 142 -9.90 11.84 15.31
N ALA A 143 -8.99 10.95 15.71
CA ALA A 143 -9.16 9.52 15.51
C ALA A 143 -10.48 9.05 16.15
N PRO A 144 -11.25 8.16 15.50
CA PRO A 144 -12.44 7.59 16.12
C PRO A 144 -12.00 6.83 17.37
N GLN A 145 -12.60 7.16 18.50
CA GLN A 145 -12.43 6.37 19.71
C GLN A 145 -13.12 5.03 19.47
N MET A 146 -12.35 3.95 19.48
CA MET A 146 -12.93 2.61 19.53
C MET A 146 -13.55 2.45 20.91
N GLU A 147 -14.86 2.63 20.98
CA GLU A 147 -15.63 2.26 22.17
C GLU A 147 -15.52 0.75 22.31
N VAL A 148 -14.82 0.32 23.35
CA VAL A 148 -14.62 -1.09 23.67
C VAL A 148 -15.99 -1.61 24.12
N MET A 149 -16.73 -2.20 23.19
CA MET A 149 -17.99 -2.87 23.51
C MET A 149 -17.63 -4.04 24.43
N ALA A 150 -18.02 -3.93 25.71
CA ALA A 150 -17.78 -4.97 26.70
C ALA A 150 -18.38 -6.29 26.21
N PRO A 151 -17.69 -7.43 26.40
CA PRO A 151 -18.24 -8.72 26.01
C PRO A 151 -19.55 -8.99 26.78
N PRO A 152 -20.55 -9.61 26.13
CA PRO A 152 -21.80 -9.95 26.80
C PRO A 152 -21.52 -10.91 27.97
N PRO A 153 -22.27 -10.79 29.09
CA PRO A 153 -22.11 -11.70 30.21
C PRO A 153 -22.38 -13.15 29.77
N PRO A 154 -21.66 -14.14 30.34
CA PRO A 154 -21.88 -15.53 30.00
C PRO A 154 -23.31 -15.95 30.35
N PRO A 155 -23.93 -16.87 29.57
CA PRO A 155 -25.26 -17.37 29.88
C PRO A 155 -25.24 -18.08 31.24
N ARG A 156 -26.21 -17.72 32.09
CA ARG A 156 -26.45 -18.38 33.39
C ARG A 156 -26.92 -19.80 33.11
N ILE A 157 -26.07 -20.78 33.37
CA ILE A 157 -26.44 -22.19 33.35
C ILE A 157 -27.28 -22.43 34.61
N GLU A 158 -28.60 -22.50 34.45
CA GLU A 158 -29.48 -23.07 35.46
C GLU A 158 -29.37 -24.59 35.37
N ILE A 159 -28.63 -25.16 36.31
CA ILE A 159 -28.60 -26.60 36.55
C ILE A 159 -29.89 -26.95 37.28
N ASP A 160 -30.87 -27.45 36.53
CA ASP A 160 -32.07 -28.06 37.09
C ASP A 160 -31.66 -29.44 37.66
N LEU A 161 -31.44 -29.47 38.97
CA LEU A 161 -31.21 -30.69 39.74
C LEU A 161 -32.53 -31.45 39.88
N THR A 162 -32.94 -32.12 38.81
CA THR A 162 -33.93 -33.21 38.89
C THR A 162 -33.22 -34.43 39.44
N ILE A 163 -33.34 -34.62 40.74
CA ILE A 163 -32.99 -35.84 41.46
C ILE A 163 -34.05 -36.89 41.08
N ASP A 164 -33.68 -37.83 40.21
CA ASP A 164 -34.42 -39.07 40.01
C ASP A 164 -34.42 -39.88 41.32
N SER A 165 -35.60 -40.17 41.83
CA SER A 165 -35.84 -41.15 42.89
C SER A 165 -36.71 -42.26 42.32
N ASP A 166 -36.08 -43.37 41.92
CA ASP A 166 -36.60 -44.75 42.02
C ASP A 166 -35.46 -45.76 41.73
#